data_AF-A0A350ZYE5-F1
#
_entry.id   AF-A0A350ZYE5-F1
#
_cell.length_a   1.000
_cell.length_b   1.000
_cell.length_c   1.000
_cell.angle_alpha   90.00
_cell.angle_beta   90.00
_cell.angle_gamma   90.00
#
_symmetry.space_group_name_H-M   'P 1'
#
loop_
_entity.id
_entity.type
_entity.pdbx_description
1 polymer ?
#
loop_
_entity_poly.entity_id
_entity_poly.type
_entity_poly.pdbx_seq_one_letter_code
_entity_poly.pdbx_strand_id
1 'polypeptide(L)'
;MFFQQITVSTIQKTLGQIMRRLQVSQNRRLTYRDLAKMAGTSERTMAEWMRGATSPMAMNGLLNLMSALKADDAIQVLALWRETAPQDPTSADRAQEIQK
;
A
#
# COMPACT_ATOMS: atom_id res chain seq x y z
N MET A 1 1.93 -27.34 -21.54
CA MET A 1 1.73 -25.94 -22.01
C MET A 1 0.77 -25.28 -21.04
N PHE A 2 1.28 -24.69 -19.96
CA PHE A 2 0.43 -24.04 -18.95
C PHE A 2 0.15 -22.61 -19.40
N PHE A 3 -1.01 -22.41 -20.02
CA PHE A 3 -1.66 -21.10 -19.97
C PHE A 3 -2.07 -20.89 -18.51
N GLN A 4 -1.21 -20.28 -17.71
CA GLN A 4 -1.69 -19.66 -16.48
C GLN A 4 -2.67 -18.58 -16.93
N GLN A 5 -3.93 -18.78 -16.59
CA GLN A 5 -4.93 -17.73 -16.53
C GLN A 5 -4.26 -16.47 -15.99
N ILE A 6 -4.58 -15.32 -16.59
CA ILE A 6 -4.27 -14.00 -16.05
C ILE A 6 -5.04 -13.88 -14.73
N THR A 7 -4.56 -14.55 -13.68
CA THR A 7 -5.00 -14.33 -12.31
C THR A 7 -4.43 -12.97 -11.95
N VAL A 8 -5.24 -11.93 -12.12
CA VAL A 8 -4.98 -10.62 -11.51
C VAL A 8 -4.62 -10.90 -10.05
N SER A 9 -3.34 -10.72 -9.70
CA SER A 9 -2.83 -11.13 -8.40
C SER A 9 -3.61 -10.41 -7.29
N THR A 10 -3.91 -11.10 -6.20
CA THR A 10 -4.62 -10.49 -5.05
C THR A 10 -3.90 -9.24 -4.57
N ILE A 11 -2.56 -9.22 -4.62
CA ILE A 11 -1.74 -8.02 -4.36
C ILE A 11 -2.08 -6.88 -5.31
N GLN A 12 -2.10 -7.12 -6.63
CA GLN A 12 -2.42 -6.07 -7.61
C GLN A 12 -3.78 -5.42 -7.31
N LYS A 13 -4.80 -6.23 -7.01
CA LYS A 13 -6.13 -5.70 -6.66
C LYS A 13 -6.08 -4.86 -5.39
N THR A 14 -5.41 -5.36 -4.35
CA THR A 14 -5.27 -4.66 -3.07
C THR A 14 -4.50 -3.34 -3.22
N LEU A 15 -3.39 -3.34 -3.96
CA LEU A 15 -2.64 -2.12 -4.27
C LEU A 15 -3.49 -1.11 -5.06
N GLY A 16 -4.29 -1.58 -6.02
CA GLY A 16 -5.25 -0.73 -6.73
C GLY A 16 -6.30 -0.09 -5.81
N GLN A 17 -6.81 -0.85 -4.83
CA GLN A 17 -7.73 -0.30 -3.82
C GLN A 17 -7.06 0.73 -2.92
N ILE A 18 -5.83 0.47 -2.46
CA ILE A 18 -5.04 1.40 -1.66
C ILE A 18 -4.79 2.69 -2.45
N MET A 19 -4.33 2.59 -3.70
CA MET A 19 -4.10 3.73 -4.58
C MET A 19 -5.35 4.58 -4.72
N ARG A 20 -6.51 3.96 -5.02
CA ARG A 20 -7.78 4.68 -5.16
C ARG A 20 -8.15 5.46 -3.91
N ARG A 21 -8.01 4.85 -2.72
CA ARG A 21 -8.30 5.51 -1.44
C ARG A 21 -7.34 6.67 -1.15
N LEU A 22 -6.05 6.50 -1.45
CA LEU A 22 -5.05 7.56 -1.29
C LEU A 22 -5.29 8.74 -2.25
N GLN A 23 -5.75 8.47 -3.48
CA GLN A 23 -6.11 9.52 -4.43
C GLN A 23 -7.30 10.34 -3.94
N VAL A 24 -8.33 9.67 -3.41
CA VAL A 24 -9.49 10.34 -2.82
C VAL A 24 -9.06 11.19 -1.62
N SER A 25 -8.26 10.63 -0.70
CA SER A 25 -7.82 11.36 0.49
C SER A 25 -6.91 12.55 0.19
N GLN A 26 -6.11 12.50 -0.86
CA GLN A 26 -5.20 13.60 -1.25
C GLN A 26 -5.80 14.55 -2.29
N ASN A 27 -7.04 14.31 -2.73
CA ASN A 27 -7.70 15.04 -3.81
C ASN A 27 -6.85 15.23 -5.08
N ARG A 28 -6.01 14.23 -5.42
CA ARG A 28 -5.11 14.27 -6.60
C ARG A 28 -4.90 12.90 -7.21
N ARG A 29 -4.50 12.88 -8.48
CA ARG A 29 -4.01 11.63 -9.10
C ARG A 29 -2.63 11.28 -8.55
N LEU A 30 -2.43 9.99 -8.31
CA LEU A 30 -1.15 9.43 -7.89
C LEU A 30 -0.53 8.66 -9.05
N THR A 31 0.78 8.73 -9.16
CA THR A 31 1.58 7.97 -10.11
C THR A 31 2.22 6.76 -9.43
N TYR A 32 2.78 5.83 -10.21
CA TYR A 32 3.58 4.73 -9.63
C TYR A 32 4.83 5.25 -8.91
N ARG A 33 5.40 6.38 -9.34
CA ARG A 33 6.46 7.08 -8.62
C ARG A 33 6.02 7.56 -7.24
N ASP A 34 4.84 8.18 -7.14
CA ASP A 34 4.29 8.62 -5.84
C ASP A 34 4.12 7.44 -4.88
N LEU A 35 3.52 6.34 -5.36
CA LEU A 35 3.31 5.12 -4.57
C LEU A 35 4.64 4.48 -4.17
N ALA A 36 5.61 4.42 -5.08
CA ALA A 36 6.92 3.85 -4.81
C ALA A 36 7.65 4.62 -3.71
N LYS A 37 7.60 5.96 -3.77
CA LYS A 37 8.14 6.82 -2.70
C LYS A 37 7.45 6.55 -1.37
N MET A 38 6.12 6.51 -1.34
CA MET A 38 5.35 6.21 -0.12
C MET A 38 5.63 4.81 0.44
N ALA A 39 5.94 3.83 -0.41
CA ALA A 39 6.21 2.45 -0.02
C ALA A 39 7.70 2.14 0.22
N GLY A 40 8.59 3.14 0.09
CA GLY A 40 10.03 2.95 0.27
C GLY A 40 10.67 2.01 -0.76
N THR A 41 10.19 2.01 -2.00
CA THR A 41 10.66 1.14 -3.09
C THR A 41 10.94 1.92 -4.38
N SER A 42 11.44 1.23 -5.41
CA SER A 42 11.66 1.84 -6.72
C SER A 42 10.37 1.92 -7.55
N GLU A 43 10.27 2.92 -8.43
CA GLU A 43 9.15 3.05 -9.37
C GLU A 43 8.98 1.81 -10.26
N ARG A 44 10.10 1.19 -10.67
CA ARG A 44 10.12 -0.06 -11.41
C ARG A 44 9.46 -1.20 -10.62
N THR A 45 9.88 -1.39 -9.38
CA THR A 45 9.34 -2.44 -8.50
C THR A 45 7.84 -2.24 -8.26
N MET A 46 7.40 -1.00 -8.02
CA MET A 46 5.98 -0.68 -7.89
C MET A 46 5.20 -0.99 -9.18
N ALA A 47 5.74 -0.66 -10.35
CA ALA A 47 5.10 -0.96 -11.62
C ALA A 47 4.97 -2.48 -11.88
N GLU A 48 5.96 -3.28 -11.50
CA GLU A 48 5.90 -4.74 -11.58
C GLU A 48 4.80 -5.33 -10.69
N TRP A 49 4.66 -4.82 -9.45
CA TRP A 49 3.58 -5.22 -8.54
C TRP A 49 2.20 -4.81 -9.06
N MET A 50 2.06 -3.59 -9.58
CA MET A 50 0.81 -3.08 -10.16
C MET A 50 0.39 -3.79 -11.46
N ARG A 51 1.34 -4.40 -12.18
CA ARG A 51 1.08 -5.26 -13.34
C ARG A 51 0.80 -6.71 -12.96
N GLY A 52 0.99 -7.07 -11.69
CA GLY A 52 0.89 -8.45 -11.21
C GLY A 52 2.02 -9.36 -11.71
N ALA A 53 3.11 -8.80 -12.23
CA ALA A 53 4.26 -9.56 -12.74
C ALA A 53 5.06 -10.21 -11.60
N THR A 54 5.11 -9.54 -10.45
CA THR A 54 5.73 -10.06 -9.23
C THR A 54 4.80 -9.83 -8.05
N SER A 55 4.77 -10.81 -7.14
CA SER A 55 3.95 -10.77 -5.93
C SER A 55 4.83 -11.21 -4.76
N PRO A 56 5.46 -10.27 -4.02
CA PRO A 56 6.37 -10.64 -2.94
C PRO A 56 5.65 -11.48 -1.88
N MET A 57 6.19 -12.65 -1.56
CA MET A 57 5.58 -13.57 -0.59
C MET A 57 5.39 -12.90 0.78
N ALA A 58 6.36 -12.09 1.21
CA ALA A 58 6.28 -11.33 2.45
C ALA A 58 5.09 -10.34 2.47
N MET A 59 4.78 -9.71 1.33
CA MET A 59 3.65 -8.79 1.23
C MET A 59 2.31 -9.53 1.31
N ASN A 60 2.18 -10.69 0.67
CA ASN A 60 1.02 -11.56 0.82
C ASN A 60 0.85 -12.01 2.28
N GLY A 61 1.93 -12.48 2.91
CA GLY A 61 1.92 -12.90 4.31
C GLY A 61 1.47 -11.77 5.23
N LEU A 62 2.04 -10.57 5.08
CA LEU A 62 1.66 -9.39 5.86
C LEU A 62 0.17 -9.06 5.71
N LEU A 63 -0.35 -8.99 4.48
CA LEU A 63 -1.75 -8.67 4.23
C LEU A 63 -2.71 -9.72 4.79
N ASN A 64 -2.35 -11.01 4.69
CA ASN A 64 -3.15 -12.10 5.24
C ASN A 64 -3.18 -12.08 6.78
N LEU A 65 -2.06 -11.75 7.43
CA LEU A 65 -2.01 -11.62 8.88
C LEU A 65 -2.79 -10.39 9.35
N MET A 66 -2.64 -9.26 8.66
CA MET A 66 -3.40 -8.05 8.97
C MET A 66 -4.91 -8.23 8.77
N SER A 67 -5.34 -9.00 7.76
CA SER A 67 -6.76 -9.26 7.53
C SER A 67 -7.39 -10.24 8.51
N ALA A 68 -6.58 -11.04 9.21
CA ALA A 68 -7.05 -11.93 10.27
C ALA A 68 -7.32 -11.21 11.60
N LEU A 69 -6.85 -9.97 11.76
CA LEU A 69 -7.10 -9.15 12.94
C LEU A 69 -8.50 -8.54 12.91
N LYS A 70 -9.03 -8.21 14.09
CA LYS A 70 -10.18 -7.30 14.19
C LYS A 70 -9.78 -5.92 13.66
N ALA A 71 -10.76 -5.16 13.18
CA ALA A 71 -10.51 -3.84 12.59
C ALA A 71 -9.73 -2.90 13.52
N ASP A 72 -10.10 -2.82 14.80
CA ASP A 72 -9.44 -1.95 15.77
C ASP A 72 -8.00 -2.37 16.06
N ASP A 73 -7.74 -3.68 16.11
CA ASP A 73 -6.39 -4.23 16.31
C ASP A 73 -5.50 -3.95 15.08
N ALA A 74 -6.04 -4.12 13.88
CA ALA A 74 -5.33 -3.79 12.64
C ALA A 74 -4.97 -2.29 12.57
N ILE A 75 -5.87 -1.41 13.01
CA ILE A 75 -5.61 0.03 13.09
C ILE A 75 -4.50 0.34 14.09
N GLN A 76 -4.50 -0.29 15.27
CA GLN A 76 -3.45 -0.09 16.28
C GLN A 76 -2.06 -0.54 15.77
N VAL A 77 -1.99 -1.70 15.10
CA VAL A 77 -0.74 -2.19 14.48
C VAL A 77 -0.21 -1.19 13.45
N LEU A 78 -1.08 -0.65 12.59
CA LEU A 78 -0.69 0.36 11.60
C LEU A 78 -0.27 1.70 12.25
N ALA A 79 -0.91 2.08 13.35
CA ALA A 79 -0.55 3.29 14.09
C ALA A 79 0.87 3.17 14.69
N LEU A 80 1.18 2.05 15.34
CA LEU A 80 2.50 1.78 15.91
C LEU A 80 3.58 1.69 14.81
N TRP A 81 3.26 1.04 13.68
CA TRP A 81 4.17 0.98 12.53
C TRP A 81 4.51 2.37 12.01
N ARG A 82 3.51 3.27 11.92
CA ARG A 82 3.73 4.65 11.48
C ARG A 82 4.65 5.43 12.43
N GLU A 83 4.55 5.21 13.74
CA GLU A 83 5.42 5.89 14.72
C GLU A 83 6.89 5.47 14.62
N THR A 84 7.13 4.21 14.23
CA THR A 84 8.47 3.61 14.19
C THR A 84 9.12 3.65 12.81
N ALA A 85 8.33 3.74 11.74
CA ALA A 85 8.84 3.81 10.37
C ALA A 85 9.59 5.13 10.12
N PRO A 86 10.75 5.12 9.43
CA PRO A 86 11.45 6.33 9.04
C PRO A 86 10.53 7.24 8.23
N GLN A 87 10.15 8.39 8.80
CA GLN A 87 9.28 9.35 8.13
C GLN A 87 10.08 10.10 7.05
N ASP A 88 9.80 9.82 5.78
CA ASP A 88 10.13 10.75 4.69
C ASP A 88 9.17 11.95 4.81
N PRO A 89 9.60 13.23 4.69
CA PRO A 89 8.93 14.41 5.27
C PRO A 89 7.61 14.83 4.61
N THR A 90 6.97 13.96 3.82
CA THR A 90 5.65 14.22 3.23
C THR A 90 4.48 13.89 4.19
N SER A 91 4.75 13.23 5.33
CA SER A 91 3.73 12.95 6.35
C SER A 91 3.43 14.11 7.30
N ALA A 92 4.25 15.17 7.30
CA ALA A 92 4.07 16.33 8.20
C ALA A 92 2.75 17.09 7.96
N ASP A 93 2.16 16.97 6.77
CA ASP A 93 0.90 17.65 6.43
C ASP A 93 -0.36 16.97 7.00
N ARG A 94 -0.31 15.68 7.37
CA ARG A 94 -1.52 14.96 7.81
C ARG A 94 -1.84 15.11 9.29
N ALA A 95 -0.90 15.63 10.09
CA ALA A 95 -1.11 15.84 11.52
C ALA A 95 -1.99 17.07 11.83
N GLN A 96 -2.24 17.94 10.84
CA GLN A 96 -3.00 19.18 11.04
C GLN A 96 -4.49 19.08 10.66
N GLU A 97 -4.94 18.03 9.95
CA GLU A 97 -6.34 17.90 9.52
C GLU A 97 -7.27 17.19 10.52
N ILE A 98 -6.72 16.55 11.57
CA ILE A 98 -7.54 15.82 12.56
C ILE A 98 -8.01 16.73 13.72
N GLN A 99 -7.63 18.02 13.75
CA GLN A 99 -7.98 18.96 14.82
C GLN A 99 -8.77 20.20 14.36
N LYS A 100 -9.51 20.15 13.25
CA LYS A 100 -10.35 21.28 12.83
C LYS A 100 -11.82 20.92 12.67
#